data_AF-A0A8I1WNN3-F1
#
_entry.id   AF-A0A8I1WNN3-F1
#
_cell.length_a   1.000
_cell.length_b   1.000
_cell.length_c   1.000
_cell.angle_alpha   90.00
_cell.angle_beta   90.00
_cell.angle_gamma   90.00
#
_symmetry.space_group_name_H-M   'P 1'
#
loop_
_entity.id
_entity.type
_entity.pdbx_description
1 polymer ?
#
loop_
_entity_poly.entity_id
_entity_poly.type
_entity_poly.pdbx_seq_one_letter_code
_entity_poly.pdbx_strand_id
1 'polypeptide(L)'
;MTWEELGYLLRGLSLKACRMSNFCLTHHLLRALKLETEYLNPQGHLYCYPHLAAEYPDVPSGIVCAAETRARKLFHKHAVNVLRGDTAMVRFRKDASIPLPVDGYKIVRIGDTDYGVDIQLLSRQEAKRRKGRGRICVVLANNRRNPKAGPVLQKLADGMLRRGVASLFRKKKDWYISIPYEMEAAERAEDFVPGLIMGVVFGRQCALAYAFNHLPKQGELPADEITAREARFHERKEKLQKQYQWSGRKGRGTEKAMQPLRRLQEKERNYRSLVNGRYAKRIVELAVKNRCGEIRLEESPGAEARQEPIALAHWPAGDLQNKLCQKAEEAGITVRKCEVPNLRSPDIADCEAARRLAACEENDP
;
A
#
# COMPACT_ATOMS: atom_id res chain seq x y z
N MET A 1 17.05 -17.77 22.66
CA MET A 1 17.09 -17.86 21.20
C MET A 1 17.95 -16.72 20.68
N THR A 2 18.96 -17.02 19.88
CA THR A 2 19.85 -16.00 19.29
C THR A 2 19.23 -15.33 18.06
N TRP A 3 19.79 -14.22 17.60
CA TRP A 3 19.34 -13.54 16.37
C TRP A 3 19.52 -14.42 15.11
N GLU A 4 20.54 -15.27 15.09
CA GLU A 4 20.79 -16.20 13.98
C GLU A 4 19.73 -17.29 13.91
N GLU A 5 19.39 -17.87 15.06
CA GLU A 5 18.31 -18.86 15.20
C GLU A 5 16.96 -18.27 14.80
N LEU A 6 16.64 -17.04 15.26
CA LEU A 6 15.44 -16.32 14.83
C LEU A 6 15.44 -16.11 13.32
N GLY A 7 16.57 -15.66 12.76
CA GLY A 7 16.71 -15.43 11.34
C GLY A 7 16.48 -16.70 10.51
N TYR A 8 16.98 -17.85 10.96
CA TYR A 8 16.76 -19.14 10.31
C TYR A 8 15.28 -19.55 10.38
N LEU A 9 14.68 -19.43 11.56
CA LEU A 9 13.27 -19.72 11.80
C LEU A 9 12.37 -18.87 10.89
N LEU A 10 12.59 -17.56 10.83
CA LEU A 10 11.80 -16.66 10.00
C LEU A 10 11.96 -16.93 8.50
N ARG A 11 13.17 -17.29 8.04
CA ARG A 11 13.38 -17.72 6.65
C ARG A 11 12.62 -19.01 6.35
N GLY A 12 12.65 -19.97 7.27
CA GLY A 12 11.89 -21.22 7.16
C GLY A 12 10.39 -20.97 7.08
N LEU A 13 9.85 -20.15 7.99
CA LEU A 13 8.43 -19.76 8.00
C LEU A 13 8.02 -19.01 6.74
N SER A 14 8.84 -18.09 6.24
CA SER A 14 8.60 -17.37 4.97
C SER A 14 8.45 -18.33 3.80
N LEU A 15 9.34 -19.33 3.72
CA LEU A 15 9.28 -20.37 2.68
C LEU A 15 8.03 -21.23 2.81
N LYS A 16 7.69 -21.66 4.03
CA LYS A 16 6.47 -22.43 4.30
C LYS A 16 5.21 -21.62 3.95
N ALA A 17 5.13 -20.36 4.37
CA ALA A 17 4.03 -19.46 4.02
C ALA A 17 3.86 -19.29 2.51
N CYS A 18 4.97 -19.18 1.76
CA CYS A 18 4.94 -19.18 0.30
C CYS A 18 4.36 -20.48 -0.27
N ARG A 19 4.82 -21.65 0.20
CA ARG A 19 4.35 -22.96 -0.29
C ARG A 19 2.87 -23.18 0.01
N MET A 20 2.46 -22.95 1.26
CA MET A 20 1.05 -23.04 1.68
C MET A 20 0.15 -22.13 0.83
N SER A 21 0.58 -20.88 0.61
CA SER A 21 -0.23 -19.93 -0.16
C SER A 21 -0.33 -20.33 -1.64
N ASN A 22 0.76 -20.81 -2.26
CA ASN A 22 0.75 -21.29 -3.64
C ASN A 22 -0.07 -22.57 -3.81
N PHE A 23 -0.01 -23.48 -2.84
CA PHE A 23 -0.85 -24.67 -2.80
C PHE A 23 -2.33 -24.30 -2.82
N CYS A 24 -2.75 -23.38 -1.94
CA CYS A 24 -4.12 -22.88 -1.91
C CYS A 24 -4.54 -22.23 -3.24
N LEU A 25 -3.66 -21.42 -3.85
CA LEU A 25 -3.94 -20.78 -5.15
C LEU A 25 -4.21 -21.81 -6.25
N THR A 26 -3.39 -22.86 -6.33
CA THR A 26 -3.57 -23.94 -7.30
C THR A 26 -4.90 -24.66 -7.10
N HIS A 27 -5.25 -25.00 -5.87
CA HIS A 27 -6.52 -25.67 -5.60
C HIS A 27 -7.75 -24.78 -5.83
N HIS A 28 -7.63 -23.47 -5.60
CA HIS A 28 -8.67 -22.53 -6.00
C HIS A 28 -8.85 -22.48 -7.52
N LEU A 29 -7.77 -22.55 -8.30
CA LEU A 29 -7.85 -22.62 -9.76
C LEU A 29 -8.49 -23.93 -10.24
N LEU A 30 -8.04 -25.08 -9.73
CA LEU A 30 -8.59 -26.39 -10.08
C LEU A 30 -10.10 -26.41 -9.86
N ARG A 31 -10.54 -25.92 -8.69
CA ARG A 31 -11.95 -25.79 -8.36
C ARG A 31 -12.69 -24.85 -9.32
N ALA A 32 -12.12 -23.70 -9.66
CA ALA A 32 -12.75 -22.74 -10.56
C ALA A 32 -12.91 -23.32 -11.98
N LEU A 33 -12.01 -24.21 -12.38
CA LEU A 33 -12.08 -24.98 -13.63
C LEU A 33 -13.00 -26.21 -13.54
N LYS A 34 -13.67 -26.42 -12.40
CA LYS A 34 -14.51 -27.61 -12.12
C LYS A 34 -13.73 -28.93 -12.23
N LEU A 35 -12.42 -28.90 -12.00
CA LEU A 35 -11.59 -30.09 -11.85
C LEU A 35 -11.67 -30.60 -10.41
N GLU A 36 -11.48 -31.90 -10.22
CA GLU A 36 -11.59 -32.53 -8.90
C GLU A 36 -10.56 -31.96 -7.91
N THR A 37 -11.04 -31.64 -6.71
CA THR A 37 -10.20 -31.26 -5.57
C THR A 37 -10.69 -31.97 -4.32
N GLU A 38 -9.82 -32.71 -3.64
CA GLU A 38 -10.16 -33.48 -2.43
C GLU A 38 -10.36 -32.58 -1.19
N TYR A 39 -9.94 -31.31 -1.26
CA TYR A 39 -9.89 -30.39 -0.11
C TYR A 39 -11.17 -29.58 0.04
N LEU A 40 -12.32 -30.26 0.19
CA LEU A 40 -13.62 -29.63 0.37
C LEU A 40 -14.11 -29.79 1.80
N ASN A 41 -14.69 -28.73 2.37
CA ASN A 41 -15.46 -28.83 3.61
C ASN A 41 -16.86 -29.40 3.33
N PRO A 42 -17.64 -29.76 4.37
CA PRO A 42 -19.01 -30.28 4.19
C PRO A 42 -19.98 -29.34 3.46
N GLN A 43 -19.70 -28.03 3.45
CA GLN A 43 -20.46 -27.02 2.72
C GLN A 43 -20.03 -26.92 1.24
N GLY A 44 -19.11 -27.79 0.82
CA GLY A 44 -18.57 -27.82 -0.53
C GLY A 44 -17.61 -26.68 -0.82
N HIS A 45 -17.13 -25.88 0.15
CA HIS A 45 -16.11 -24.84 -0.01
C HIS A 45 -14.69 -25.39 0.12
N LEU A 46 -13.72 -24.75 -0.55
CA LEU A 46 -12.32 -25.19 -0.49
C LEU A 46 -11.80 -24.93 0.91
N TYR A 47 -11.20 -25.97 1.51
CA TYR A 47 -10.69 -25.95 2.87
C TYR A 47 -9.38 -26.75 2.93
N CYS A 48 -8.27 -26.06 2.67
CA CYS A 48 -6.94 -26.66 2.62
C CYS A 48 -6.31 -26.81 4.02
N TYR A 49 -6.86 -26.12 5.03
CA TYR A 49 -6.30 -26.07 6.38
C TYR A 49 -5.93 -27.44 6.99
N PRO A 50 -6.78 -28.50 6.98
CA PRO A 50 -6.44 -29.76 7.64
C PRO A 50 -5.20 -30.42 7.05
N HIS A 51 -5.09 -30.40 5.72
CA HIS A 51 -3.93 -30.91 4.99
C HIS A 51 -2.67 -30.09 5.31
N LEU A 52 -2.77 -28.76 5.23
CA LEU A 52 -1.66 -27.87 5.50
C LEU A 52 -1.19 -27.94 6.96
N ALA A 53 -2.10 -28.11 7.92
CA ALA A 53 -1.77 -28.27 9.33
C ALA A 53 -1.06 -29.61 9.61
N ALA A 54 -1.42 -30.67 8.87
CA ALA A 54 -0.73 -31.96 8.94
C ALA A 54 0.66 -31.93 8.29
N GLU A 55 0.81 -31.25 7.15
CA GLU A 55 2.09 -31.10 6.43
C GLU A 55 3.07 -30.19 7.19
N TYR A 56 2.57 -29.14 7.85
CA TYR A 56 3.37 -28.14 8.57
C TYR A 56 3.05 -28.08 10.08
N PRO A 57 3.29 -29.15 10.86
CA PRO A 57 2.90 -29.23 12.26
C PRO A 57 3.69 -28.28 13.18
N ASP A 58 4.83 -27.77 12.71
CA ASP A 58 5.66 -26.80 13.44
C ASP A 58 5.15 -25.35 13.30
N VAL A 59 4.29 -25.09 12.31
CA VAL A 59 3.73 -23.76 12.06
C VAL A 59 2.49 -23.55 12.94
N PRO A 60 2.33 -22.37 13.58
CA PRO A 60 1.10 -22.01 14.27
C PRO A 60 -0.12 -22.10 13.35
N SER A 61 -1.21 -22.72 13.83
CA SER A 61 -2.49 -22.84 13.11
C SER A 61 -3.01 -21.50 12.58
N GLY A 62 -2.85 -20.43 13.35
CA GLY A 62 -3.25 -19.10 12.95
C GLY A 62 -2.49 -18.57 11.71
N ILE A 63 -1.21 -18.93 11.56
CA ILE A 63 -0.42 -18.55 10.36
C ILE A 63 -0.89 -19.35 9.15
N VAL A 64 -1.21 -20.64 9.32
CA VAL A 64 -1.77 -21.50 8.26
C VAL A 64 -3.09 -20.93 7.74
N CYS A 65 -4.03 -20.64 8.65
CA CYS A 65 -5.33 -20.05 8.32
C CYS A 65 -5.20 -18.68 7.64
N ALA A 66 -4.25 -17.85 8.11
CA ALA A 66 -4.00 -16.54 7.52
C ALA A 66 -3.37 -16.64 6.11
N ALA A 67 -2.52 -17.64 5.87
CA ALA A 67 -1.95 -17.92 4.54
C ALA A 67 -3.03 -18.38 3.55
N GLU A 68 -3.91 -19.30 3.96
CA GLU A 68 -5.05 -19.74 3.15
C GLU A 68 -6.00 -18.59 2.82
N THR A 69 -6.38 -17.80 3.83
CA THR A 69 -7.27 -16.63 3.63
C THR A 69 -6.65 -15.62 2.66
N ARG A 70 -5.35 -15.36 2.80
CA ARG A 70 -4.62 -14.47 1.92
C ARG A 70 -4.59 -14.99 0.48
N ALA A 71 -4.31 -16.28 0.28
CA ALA A 71 -4.31 -16.92 -1.03
C ALA A 71 -5.70 -16.86 -1.68
N ARG A 72 -6.75 -17.17 -0.91
CA ARG A 72 -8.15 -17.07 -1.34
C ARG A 72 -8.49 -15.67 -1.83
N LYS A 73 -8.22 -14.64 -1.03
CA LYS A 73 -8.49 -13.23 -1.41
C LYS A 73 -7.74 -12.83 -2.67
N LEU A 74 -6.49 -13.26 -2.81
CA LEU A 74 -5.67 -12.96 -3.99
C LEU A 74 -6.23 -13.66 -5.24
N PHE A 75 -6.68 -14.91 -5.13
CA PHE A 75 -7.30 -15.63 -6.24
C PHE A 75 -8.58 -14.93 -6.70
N HIS A 76 -9.52 -14.64 -5.79
CA HIS A 76 -10.80 -14.01 -6.14
C HIS A 76 -10.60 -12.66 -6.86
N LYS A 77 -9.59 -11.88 -6.44
CA LYS A 77 -9.24 -10.61 -7.09
C LYS A 77 -8.86 -10.78 -8.57
N HIS A 78 -8.24 -11.89 -8.94
CA HIS A 78 -7.71 -12.12 -10.28
C HIS A 78 -8.45 -13.22 -11.06
N ALA A 79 -9.44 -13.89 -10.44
CA ALA A 79 -10.07 -15.08 -10.97
C ALA A 79 -10.69 -14.86 -12.35
N VAL A 80 -11.41 -13.75 -12.54
CA VAL A 80 -12.06 -13.43 -13.82
C VAL A 80 -11.02 -13.34 -14.95
N ASN A 81 -9.96 -12.56 -14.75
CA ASN A 81 -8.91 -12.35 -15.76
C ASN A 81 -8.08 -13.61 -16.01
N VAL A 82 -7.92 -14.47 -14.99
CA VAL A 82 -7.21 -15.74 -15.13
C VAL A 82 -8.05 -16.75 -15.92
N LEU A 83 -9.35 -16.85 -15.63
CA LEU A 83 -10.26 -17.77 -16.32
C LEU A 83 -10.53 -17.36 -17.77
N ARG A 84 -10.50 -16.05 -18.07
CA ARG A 84 -10.57 -15.54 -19.45
C ARG A 84 -9.27 -15.74 -20.24
N GLY A 85 -8.16 -16.03 -19.57
CA GLY A 85 -6.84 -16.16 -20.20
C GLY A 85 -6.08 -14.84 -20.39
N ASP A 86 -6.61 -13.71 -19.91
CA ASP A 86 -5.97 -12.40 -20.02
C ASP A 86 -4.67 -12.31 -19.20
N THR A 87 -4.61 -13.07 -18.10
CA THR A 87 -3.45 -13.07 -17.19
C THR A 87 -3.13 -14.46 -16.68
N ALA A 88 -1.84 -14.72 -16.45
CA ALA A 88 -1.41 -15.95 -15.79
C ALA A 88 -1.76 -15.94 -14.30
N MET A 89 -1.91 -17.14 -13.71
CA MET A 89 -2.15 -17.30 -12.27
C MET A 89 -1.03 -16.65 -11.44
N VAL A 90 -1.42 -15.80 -10.50
CA VAL A 90 -0.48 -15.14 -9.58
C VAL A 90 0.23 -16.18 -8.71
N ARG A 91 1.50 -15.95 -8.35
CA ARG A 91 2.28 -16.83 -7.47
C ARG A 91 3.04 -16.03 -6.44
N PHE A 92 3.09 -16.55 -5.22
CA PHE A 92 3.99 -16.07 -4.16
C PHE A 92 5.43 -16.50 -4.45
N ARG A 93 6.38 -15.61 -4.14
CA ARG A 93 7.83 -15.85 -4.28
C ARG A 93 8.44 -16.31 -2.96
N LYS A 94 9.65 -16.87 -3.02
CA LYS A 94 10.42 -17.45 -1.90
C LYS A 94 10.52 -16.56 -0.64
N ASP A 95 10.46 -15.24 -0.80
CA ASP A 95 10.51 -14.25 0.28
C ASP A 95 9.13 -13.61 0.57
N ALA A 96 8.05 -14.38 0.41
CA ALA A 96 6.70 -13.93 0.73
C ALA A 96 6.58 -13.55 2.21
N SER A 97 5.83 -12.50 2.50
CA SER A 97 5.59 -12.10 3.90
C SER A 97 4.85 -13.19 4.68
N ILE A 98 5.22 -13.38 5.94
CA ILE A 98 4.54 -14.26 6.87
C ILE A 98 3.31 -13.50 7.40
N PRO A 99 2.08 -14.01 7.15
CA PRO A 99 0.88 -13.39 7.70
C PRO A 99 0.75 -13.74 9.18
N LEU A 100 0.59 -12.72 10.02
CA LEU A 100 0.41 -12.83 11.47
C LEU A 100 -1.04 -12.48 11.81
N PRO A 101 -1.88 -13.44 12.24
CA PRO A 101 -3.25 -13.15 12.65
C PRO A 101 -3.30 -12.27 13.90
N VAL A 102 -4.43 -11.61 14.15
CA VAL A 102 -4.61 -10.64 15.26
C VAL A 102 -4.28 -11.23 16.63
N ASP A 103 -4.62 -12.50 16.87
CA ASP A 103 -4.30 -13.21 18.12
C ASP A 103 -2.85 -13.70 18.19
N GLY A 104 -2.22 -13.81 17.03
CA GLY A 104 -0.86 -14.29 16.84
C GLY A 104 0.20 -13.27 17.23
N TYR A 105 -0.16 -12.00 17.51
CA TYR A 105 0.78 -11.01 18.01
C TYR A 105 0.14 -10.06 19.03
N LYS A 106 0.95 -9.54 19.94
CA LYS A 106 0.57 -8.50 20.91
C LYS A 106 1.66 -7.43 20.95
N ILE A 107 1.27 -6.17 20.98
CA ILE A 107 2.22 -5.07 21.20
C ILE A 107 2.36 -4.89 22.71
N VAL A 108 3.60 -4.83 23.18
CA VAL A 108 3.94 -4.72 24.60
C VAL A 108 4.87 -3.53 24.80
N ARG A 109 4.70 -2.83 25.92
CA ARG A 109 5.62 -1.77 26.32
C ARG A 109 6.81 -2.40 27.04
N ILE A 110 8.03 -2.08 26.60
CA ILE A 110 9.28 -2.58 27.18
C ILE A 110 10.01 -1.38 27.78
N GLY A 111 9.79 -1.13 29.07
CA GLY A 111 10.32 0.05 29.76
C GLY A 111 9.58 1.35 29.41
N ASP A 112 10.24 2.49 29.59
CA ASP A 112 9.57 3.79 29.50
C ASP A 112 9.31 4.25 28.06
N THR A 113 10.21 3.92 27.12
CA THR A 113 10.19 4.49 25.76
C THR A 113 10.20 3.46 24.63
N ASP A 114 10.53 2.20 24.91
CA ASP A 114 10.63 1.16 23.88
C ASP A 114 9.36 0.31 23.81
N TYR A 115 9.01 -0.10 22.58
CA TYR A 115 7.89 -0.98 22.31
C TYR A 115 8.41 -2.30 21.73
N GLY A 116 7.81 -3.41 22.13
CA GLY A 116 8.05 -4.72 21.58
C GLY A 116 6.79 -5.32 20.96
N VAL A 117 6.99 -6.36 20.16
CA VAL A 117 5.91 -7.21 19.67
C VAL A 117 6.17 -8.64 20.09
N ASP A 118 5.23 -9.22 20.82
CA ASP A 118 5.23 -10.61 21.23
C ASP A 118 4.46 -11.45 20.21
N ILE A 119 5.19 -12.22 19.39
CA ILE A 119 4.70 -12.91 18.20
C ILE A 119 4.71 -14.42 18.42
N GLN A 120 3.60 -15.08 18.14
CA GLN A 120 3.52 -16.54 18.08
C GLN A 120 4.09 -17.05 16.76
N LEU A 121 5.33 -17.57 16.81
CA LEU A 121 6.03 -18.07 15.63
C LEU A 121 6.16 -19.60 15.59
N LEU A 122 5.95 -20.28 16.72
CA LEU A 122 6.03 -21.73 16.84
C LEU A 122 4.70 -22.34 17.28
N SER A 123 4.39 -23.53 16.76
CA SER A 123 3.26 -24.31 17.25
C SER A 123 3.49 -24.74 18.70
N ARG A 124 2.41 -25.04 19.44
CA ARG A 124 2.51 -25.50 20.84
C ARG A 124 3.33 -26.79 20.95
N GLN A 125 3.22 -27.68 19.97
CA GLN A 125 3.97 -28.94 19.92
C GLN A 125 5.47 -28.68 19.76
N GLU A 126 5.83 -27.81 18.81
CA GLU A 126 7.23 -27.49 18.53
C GLU A 126 7.87 -26.70 19.67
N ALA A 127 7.13 -25.79 20.30
CA ALA A 127 7.58 -25.07 21.48
C ALA A 127 7.92 -26.03 22.64
N LYS A 128 7.08 -27.05 22.88
CA LYS A 128 7.33 -28.10 23.87
C LYS A 128 8.58 -28.92 23.53
N ARG A 129 8.75 -29.32 22.26
CA ARG A 129 9.94 -30.06 21.79
C ARG A 129 11.23 -29.29 22.02
N ARG A 130 11.20 -27.98 21.81
CA ARG A 130 12.37 -27.10 22.00
C ARG A 130 12.56 -26.62 23.44
N LYS A 131 11.74 -27.09 24.40
CA LYS A 131 11.71 -26.59 25.80
C LYS A 131 11.67 -25.05 25.87
N GLY A 132 11.01 -24.42 24.89
CA GLY A 132 11.01 -22.97 24.69
C GLY A 132 9.61 -22.37 24.75
N ARG A 133 9.53 -21.04 24.68
CA ARG A 133 8.25 -20.33 24.54
C ARG A 133 7.85 -20.31 23.06
N GLY A 134 6.58 -20.59 22.78
CA GLY A 134 6.03 -20.52 21.41
C GLY A 134 5.87 -19.07 20.90
N ARG A 135 5.86 -18.11 21.83
CA ARG A 135 5.85 -16.68 21.56
C ARG A 135 7.23 -16.09 21.78
N ILE A 136 7.66 -15.26 20.84
CA ILE A 136 8.95 -14.59 20.82
C ILE A 136 8.69 -13.09 20.83
N CYS A 137 9.23 -12.41 21.84
CA CYS A 137 9.16 -10.96 21.95
C CYS A 137 10.36 -10.33 21.21
N VAL A 138 10.06 -9.41 20.29
CA VAL A 138 11.05 -8.65 19.53
C VAL A 138 10.88 -7.17 19.82
N VAL A 139 11.97 -6.50 20.19
CA VAL A 139 11.96 -5.04 20.38
C VAL A 139 11.85 -4.36 19.03
N LEU A 140 10.90 -3.43 18.88
CA LEU A 140 10.78 -2.61 17.69
C LEU A 140 11.87 -1.55 17.71
N ALA A 141 12.62 -1.44 16.61
CA ALA A 141 13.60 -0.38 16.48
C ALA A 141 12.89 0.98 16.60
N ASN A 142 13.41 1.81 17.49
CA ASN A 142 12.83 3.10 17.81
C ASN A 142 12.77 3.97 16.53
N ASN A 143 11.57 4.22 16.00
CA ASN A 143 11.40 4.81 14.68
C ASN A 143 11.55 6.34 14.75
N ARG A 144 12.75 6.82 15.10
CA ARG A 144 13.09 8.25 15.22
C ARG A 144 12.74 9.08 13.99
N ARG A 145 12.62 8.44 12.82
CA ARG A 145 12.27 9.08 11.55
C ARG A 145 10.79 9.40 11.40
N ASN A 146 9.91 8.80 12.18
CA ASN A 146 8.48 9.07 12.15
C ASN A 146 7.97 9.44 13.56
N PRO A 147 7.85 10.73 13.89
CA PRO A 147 7.40 11.16 15.22
C PRO A 147 5.97 10.71 15.54
N LYS A 148 5.15 10.42 14.52
CA LYS A 148 3.78 9.91 14.71
C LYS A 148 3.73 8.42 15.10
N ALA A 149 4.81 7.67 14.91
CA ALA A 149 4.80 6.23 15.16
C ALA A 149 4.69 5.91 16.67
N GLY A 150 5.33 6.69 17.53
CA GLY A 150 5.29 6.49 18.99
C GLY A 150 3.87 6.54 19.56
N PRO A 151 3.11 7.64 19.34
CA PRO A 151 1.72 7.74 19.81
C PRO A 151 0.80 6.65 19.27
N VAL A 152 0.99 6.22 18.02
CA VAL A 152 0.19 5.13 17.43
C VAL A 152 0.52 3.79 18.10
N LEU A 153 1.80 3.49 18.34
CA LEU A 153 2.21 2.28 19.06
C LEU A 153 1.69 2.26 20.50
N GLN A 154 1.66 3.42 21.16
CA GLN A 154 1.05 3.57 22.48
C GLN A 154 -0.42 3.19 22.47
N LYS A 155 -1.22 3.83 21.60
CA LYS A 155 -2.66 3.52 21.45
C LYS A 155 -2.93 2.06 21.11
N LEU A 156 -2.07 1.42 20.31
CA LEU A 156 -2.18 0.00 19.97
C LEU A 156 -1.78 -0.93 21.14
N ALA A 157 -0.83 -0.52 21.98
CA ALA A 157 -0.45 -1.24 23.20
C ALA A 157 -1.56 -1.14 24.26
N ASP A 158 -2.18 0.04 24.38
CA ASP A 158 -3.28 0.32 25.31
C ASP A 158 -4.61 -0.31 24.85
N GLY A 159 -4.68 -0.83 23.62
CA GLY A 159 -5.87 -1.48 23.07
C GLY A 159 -6.96 -0.53 22.56
N MET A 160 -6.65 0.77 22.44
CA MET A 160 -7.58 1.81 21.96
C MET A 160 -7.83 1.74 20.45
N LEU A 161 -6.94 1.11 19.68
CA LEU A 161 -7.07 0.99 18.22
C LEU A 161 -7.25 -0.47 17.79
N ARG A 162 -8.19 -0.68 16.86
CA ARG A 162 -8.37 -1.99 16.20
C ARG A 162 -7.17 -2.27 15.30
N ARG A 163 -6.67 -3.51 15.37
CA ARG A 163 -5.53 -3.97 14.59
C ARG A 163 -5.95 -5.10 13.66
N GLY A 164 -5.34 -5.14 12.48
CA GLY A 164 -5.59 -6.18 11.48
C GLY A 164 -4.52 -7.28 11.48
N VAL A 165 -4.55 -8.11 10.43
CA VAL A 165 -3.54 -9.15 10.19
C VAL A 165 -2.21 -8.49 9.84
N ALA A 166 -1.20 -8.63 10.70
CA ALA A 166 0.12 -8.09 10.45
C ALA A 166 0.89 -8.92 9.42
N SER A 167 1.91 -8.32 8.81
CA SER A 167 2.80 -8.98 7.85
C SER A 167 4.24 -8.83 8.28
N LEU A 168 4.91 -9.94 8.56
CA LEU A 168 6.34 -9.98 8.84
C LEU A 168 7.08 -10.30 7.54
N PHE A 169 8.01 -9.43 7.13
CA PHE A 169 8.72 -9.60 5.87
C PHE A 169 10.16 -9.13 5.98
N ARG A 170 10.99 -9.65 5.10
CA ARG A 170 12.40 -9.29 5.02
C ARG A 170 12.61 -8.29 3.89
N LYS A 171 13.33 -7.22 4.17
CA LYS A 171 13.81 -6.29 3.15
C LYS A 171 15.32 -6.13 3.31
N LYS A 172 16.07 -6.57 2.30
CA LYS A 172 17.54 -6.65 2.33
C LYS A 172 18.04 -7.56 3.46
N LYS A 173 18.65 -7.00 4.50
CA LYS A 173 19.19 -7.72 5.65
C LYS A 173 18.27 -7.65 6.88
N ASP A 174 17.29 -6.75 6.88
CA ASP A 174 16.48 -6.45 8.06
C ASP A 174 15.08 -7.05 7.93
N TRP A 175 14.49 -7.35 9.09
CA TRP A 175 13.11 -7.79 9.22
C TRP A 175 12.23 -6.61 9.61
N TYR A 176 11.09 -6.51 8.94
CA TYR A 176 10.08 -5.48 9.16
C TYR A 176 8.76 -6.15 9.47
N ILE A 177 8.02 -5.58 10.42
CA ILE A 177 6.63 -5.92 10.68
C ILE A 177 5.74 -4.75 10.20
N SER A 178 4.77 -5.06 9.35
CA SER A 178 3.72 -4.13 8.97
C SER A 178 2.48 -4.46 9.79
N ILE A 179 2.04 -3.52 10.63
CA ILE A 179 0.87 -3.66 11.49
C ILE A 179 -0.22 -2.76 10.91
N PRO A 180 -1.24 -3.31 10.22
CA PRO A 180 -2.38 -2.52 9.81
C PRO A 180 -3.23 -2.19 11.04
N TYR A 181 -3.69 -0.95 11.11
CA TYR A 181 -4.57 -0.45 12.15
C TYR A 181 -5.69 0.35 11.50
N GLU A 182 -6.84 0.33 12.14
CA GLU A 182 -7.99 1.15 11.77
C GLU A 182 -7.91 2.43 12.61
N MET A 183 -7.99 3.58 11.95
CA MET A 183 -8.17 4.84 12.66
C MET A 183 -9.64 5.19 12.62
N GLU A 184 -10.18 5.58 13.77
CA GLU A 184 -11.45 6.29 13.79
C GLU A 184 -11.25 7.61 13.05
N ALA A 185 -12.14 7.91 12.10
CA ALA A 185 -12.15 9.21 11.44
C ALA A 185 -12.25 10.27 12.53
N ALA A 186 -11.45 11.33 12.43
CA ALA A 186 -11.67 12.48 13.30
C ALA A 186 -13.13 12.90 13.14
N GLU A 187 -13.85 13.08 14.24
CA GLU A 187 -15.16 13.73 14.20
C GLU A 187 -15.00 15.00 13.35
N ARG A 188 -15.96 15.24 12.45
CA ARG A 188 -15.96 16.45 11.63
C ARG A 188 -15.67 17.61 12.57
N ALA A 189 -14.57 18.32 12.33
CA ALA A 189 -14.27 19.51 13.13
C ALA A 189 -15.53 20.38 13.12
N GLU A 190 -16.07 20.71 14.29
CA GLU A 190 -17.33 21.43 14.46
C GLU A 190 -17.34 22.78 13.71
N ASP A 191 -16.16 23.24 13.26
CA ASP A 191 -15.90 24.45 12.52
C ASP A 191 -16.12 24.39 10.99
N PHE A 192 -16.49 23.24 10.39
CA PHE A 192 -16.67 23.18 8.93
C PHE A 192 -17.88 23.99 8.45
N VAL A 193 -17.69 24.79 7.39
CA VAL A 193 -18.77 25.58 6.79
C VAL A 193 -19.60 24.68 5.86
N PRO A 194 -20.90 24.47 6.12
CA PRO A 194 -21.78 23.70 5.25
C PRO A 194 -21.80 24.27 3.83
N GLY A 195 -21.71 23.41 2.82
CA GLY A 195 -21.75 23.80 1.40
C GLY A 195 -20.43 24.37 0.86
N LEU A 196 -19.39 24.55 1.67
CA LEU A 196 -18.07 24.94 1.16
C LEU A 196 -17.33 23.74 0.57
N ILE A 197 -17.12 23.76 -0.74
CA ILE A 197 -16.50 22.68 -1.51
C ILE A 197 -15.21 23.17 -2.17
N MET A 198 -14.16 22.35 -2.11
CA MET A 198 -12.90 22.57 -2.82
C MET A 198 -12.81 21.64 -4.03
N GLY A 199 -12.70 22.20 -5.22
CA GLY A 199 -12.38 21.46 -6.44
C GLY A 199 -10.87 21.35 -6.63
N VAL A 200 -10.40 20.16 -6.99
CA VAL A 200 -8.98 19.86 -7.26
C VAL A 200 -8.83 19.17 -8.61
N VAL A 201 -8.03 19.76 -9.50
CA VAL A 201 -7.83 19.32 -10.89
C VAL A 201 -6.34 19.10 -11.17
N PHE A 202 -6.02 18.15 -12.05
CA PHE A 202 -4.65 17.98 -12.55
C PHE A 202 -4.37 19.04 -13.63
N GLY A 203 -3.38 19.89 -13.38
CA GLY A 203 -3.07 21.00 -14.28
C GLY A 203 -2.31 20.58 -15.53
N ARG A 204 -2.38 21.43 -16.56
CA ARG A 204 -1.57 21.30 -17.78
C ARG A 204 -0.16 21.82 -17.61
N GLN A 205 -0.03 22.98 -16.96
CA GLN A 205 1.25 23.65 -16.71
C GLN A 205 1.63 23.55 -15.22
N CYS A 206 0.65 23.44 -14.34
CA CYS A 206 0.84 23.19 -12.92
C CYS A 206 0.63 21.71 -12.58
N ALA A 207 1.08 21.28 -11.39
CA ALA A 207 0.88 19.90 -10.96
C ALA A 207 -0.57 19.64 -10.53
N LEU A 208 -1.13 20.58 -9.76
CA LEU A 208 -2.52 20.58 -9.30
C LEU A 208 -3.00 22.02 -9.20
N ALA A 209 -4.23 22.27 -9.63
CA ALA A 209 -4.95 23.51 -9.35
C ALA A 209 -6.06 23.23 -8.34
N TYR A 210 -6.35 24.22 -7.49
CA TYR A 210 -7.45 24.16 -6.54
C TYR A 210 -8.23 25.48 -6.54
N ALA A 211 -9.54 25.36 -6.35
CA ALA A 211 -10.44 26.49 -6.17
C ALA A 211 -11.61 26.11 -5.26
N PHE A 212 -12.21 27.12 -4.64
CA PHE A 212 -13.41 26.95 -3.83
C PHE A 212 -14.64 27.46 -4.58
N ASN A 213 -15.81 26.92 -4.26
CA ASN A 213 -17.07 27.34 -4.89
C ASN A 213 -17.50 28.76 -4.48
N HIS A 214 -17.58 29.05 -3.18
CA HIS A 214 -18.08 30.31 -2.64
C HIS A 214 -16.97 31.27 -2.18
N LEU A 215 -15.70 30.90 -2.33
CA LEU A 215 -14.57 31.76 -1.98
C LEU A 215 -13.78 32.15 -3.23
N PRO A 216 -13.31 33.41 -3.34
CA PRO A 216 -12.45 33.83 -4.45
C PRO A 216 -11.03 33.25 -4.35
N LYS A 217 -10.72 32.51 -3.28
CA LYS A 217 -9.43 31.87 -3.08
C LYS A 217 -9.24 30.76 -4.12
N GLN A 218 -8.14 30.84 -4.85
CA GLN A 218 -7.70 29.83 -5.81
C GLN A 218 -6.18 29.79 -5.79
N GLY A 219 -5.60 28.70 -6.30
CA GLY A 219 -4.15 28.63 -6.46
C GLY A 219 -3.70 27.35 -7.11
N GLU A 220 -2.40 27.29 -7.35
CA GLU A 220 -1.76 26.21 -8.09
C GLU A 220 -0.56 25.69 -7.31
N LEU A 221 -0.30 24.41 -7.47
CA LEU A 221 0.91 23.76 -6.99
C LEU A 221 1.87 23.61 -8.18
N PRO A 222 3.11 24.13 -8.06
CA PRO A 222 4.03 24.18 -9.19
C PRO A 222 4.48 22.78 -9.64
N ALA A 223 4.69 22.62 -10.95
CA ALA A 223 5.22 21.40 -11.55
C ALA A 223 6.75 21.45 -11.75
N ASP A 224 7.38 22.62 -11.70
CA ASP A 224 8.78 22.82 -12.10
C ASP A 224 9.78 21.90 -11.36
N GLU A 225 9.61 21.74 -10.04
CA GLU A 225 10.46 20.84 -9.24
C GLU A 225 10.33 19.39 -9.72
N ILE A 226 9.13 18.96 -10.12
CA ILE A 226 8.87 17.62 -10.62
C ILE A 226 9.56 17.44 -11.96
N THR A 227 9.27 18.31 -12.93
CA THR A 227 9.80 18.25 -14.29
C THR A 227 11.33 18.27 -14.29
N ALA A 228 11.94 19.19 -13.53
CA ALA A 228 13.40 19.28 -13.42
C ALA A 228 14.02 18.02 -12.78
N ARG A 229 13.34 17.41 -11.81
CA ARG A 229 13.84 16.18 -11.17
C ARG A 229 13.68 14.96 -12.08
N GLU A 230 12.59 14.86 -12.82
CA GLU A 230 12.35 13.79 -13.78
C GLU A 230 13.35 13.82 -14.93
N ALA A 231 13.66 15.00 -15.48
CA ALA A 231 14.72 15.17 -16.46
C ALA A 231 16.07 14.61 -15.95
N ARG A 232 16.44 14.93 -14.71
CA ARG A 232 17.67 14.38 -14.08
C ARG A 232 17.63 12.86 -13.92
N PHE A 233 16.47 12.27 -13.61
CA PHE A 233 16.33 10.81 -13.54
C PHE A 233 16.46 10.18 -14.93
N HIS A 234 15.86 10.80 -15.95
CA HIS A 234 15.91 10.36 -17.33
C HIS A 234 17.34 10.37 -17.88
N GLU A 235 18.04 11.49 -17.77
CA GLU A 235 19.45 11.61 -18.17
C GLU A 235 20.34 10.56 -17.48
N ARG A 236 20.10 10.33 -16.18
CA ARG A 236 20.88 9.34 -15.43
C ARG A 236 20.58 7.92 -15.88
N LYS A 237 19.33 7.62 -16.24
CA LYS A 237 18.92 6.32 -16.77
C LYS A 237 19.58 6.07 -18.13
N GLU A 238 19.55 7.05 -19.03
CA GLU A 238 20.21 6.96 -20.33
C GLU A 238 21.72 6.76 -20.19
N LYS A 239 22.38 7.57 -19.35
CA LYS A 239 23.82 7.44 -19.08
C LYS A 239 24.16 6.03 -18.58
N LEU A 240 23.38 5.48 -17.66
CA LEU A 240 23.58 4.11 -17.16
C LEU A 240 23.38 3.05 -18.24
N GLN A 241 22.39 3.21 -19.12
CA GLN A 241 22.14 2.27 -20.22
C GLN A 241 23.25 2.30 -21.27
N LYS A 242 23.68 3.50 -21.69
CA LYS A 242 24.82 3.69 -22.60
C LYS A 242 26.11 3.11 -22.00
N GLN A 243 26.40 3.41 -20.74
CA GLN A 243 27.55 2.84 -20.04
C GLN A 243 27.46 1.31 -19.94
N TYR A 244 26.28 0.73 -19.79
CA TYR A 244 26.12 -0.72 -19.72
C TYR A 244 26.55 -1.40 -21.03
N GLN A 245 26.30 -0.79 -22.19
CA GLN A 245 26.71 -1.32 -23.49
C GLN A 245 28.24 -1.40 -23.63
N TRP A 246 28.95 -0.36 -23.17
CA TRP A 246 30.40 -0.21 -23.38
C TRP A 246 31.26 -0.65 -22.18
N SER A 247 30.68 -0.81 -20.99
CA SER A 247 31.43 -1.16 -19.80
C SER A 247 31.62 -2.67 -19.64
N GLY A 248 32.79 -3.08 -19.16
CA GLY A 248 33.04 -4.44 -18.65
C GLY A 248 32.26 -4.79 -17.38
N ARG A 249 31.36 -3.92 -16.89
CA ARG A 249 30.50 -4.15 -15.71
C ARG A 249 29.32 -5.07 -16.04
N LYS A 250 29.59 -6.15 -16.77
CA LYS A 250 28.63 -7.24 -17.00
C LYS A 250 28.69 -8.17 -15.79
N GLY A 251 27.95 -7.81 -14.74
CA GLY A 251 27.70 -8.76 -13.65
C GLY A 251 27.11 -10.07 -14.20
N ARG A 252 27.42 -11.21 -13.57
CA ARG A 252 26.82 -12.49 -13.97
C ARG A 252 25.30 -12.44 -13.76
N GLY A 253 24.56 -12.58 -14.85
CA GLY A 253 23.09 -12.64 -14.87
C GLY A 253 22.37 -11.28 -14.85
N THR A 254 21.11 -11.31 -15.31
CA THR A 254 20.25 -10.13 -15.48
C THR A 254 20.03 -9.34 -14.19
N GLU A 255 20.00 -10.01 -13.04
CA GLU A 255 19.75 -9.34 -11.75
C GLU A 255 20.91 -8.41 -11.35
N LYS A 256 22.16 -8.86 -11.49
CA LYS A 256 23.34 -8.04 -11.19
C LYS A 256 23.53 -6.95 -12.24
N ALA A 257 23.31 -7.28 -13.51
CA ALA A 257 23.32 -6.32 -14.61
C ALA A 257 22.33 -5.16 -14.41
N MET A 258 21.09 -5.47 -14.04
CA MET A 258 20.03 -4.48 -13.85
C MET A 258 20.06 -3.80 -12.47
N GLN A 259 20.94 -4.21 -11.55
CA GLN A 259 20.99 -3.69 -10.19
C GLN A 259 21.14 -2.16 -10.12
N PRO A 260 22.03 -1.51 -10.92
CA PRO A 260 22.16 -0.05 -10.91
C PRO A 260 20.86 0.66 -11.35
N LEU A 261 20.21 0.15 -12.39
CA LEU A 261 18.93 0.67 -12.89
C LEU A 261 17.81 0.48 -11.86
N ARG A 262 17.71 -0.70 -11.24
CA ARG A 262 16.73 -0.97 -10.16
C ARG A 262 16.91 -0.03 -8.97
N ARG A 263 18.16 0.29 -8.58
CA ARG A 263 18.45 1.27 -7.51
C ARG A 263 18.01 2.68 -7.89
N LEU A 264 18.18 3.07 -9.16
CA LEU A 264 17.71 4.37 -9.66
C LEU A 264 16.18 4.43 -9.65
N GLN A 265 15.51 3.40 -10.16
CA GLN A 265 14.05 3.28 -10.14
C GLN A 265 13.49 3.30 -8.72
N GLU A 266 14.15 2.66 -7.74
CA GLU A 266 13.74 2.73 -6.34
C GLU A 266 13.81 4.18 -5.80
N LYS A 267 14.85 4.93 -6.16
CA LYS A 267 14.98 6.35 -5.78
C LYS A 267 13.91 7.22 -6.43
N GLU A 268 13.65 7.02 -7.72
CA GLU A 268 12.60 7.72 -8.47
C GLU A 268 11.22 7.45 -7.86
N ARG A 269 10.89 6.18 -7.59
CA ARG A 269 9.64 5.80 -6.92
C ARG A 269 9.50 6.44 -5.53
N ASN A 270 10.58 6.45 -4.74
CA ASN A 270 10.55 7.08 -3.42
C ASN A 270 10.36 8.61 -3.52
N TYR A 271 10.97 9.25 -4.53
CA TYR A 271 10.77 10.67 -4.80
C TYR A 271 9.32 10.98 -5.18
N ARG A 272 8.75 10.23 -6.14
CA ARG A 272 7.33 10.35 -6.53
C ARG A 272 6.40 10.21 -5.33
N SER A 273 6.63 9.18 -4.52
CA SER A 273 5.85 8.94 -3.31
C SER A 273 5.95 10.08 -2.29
N LEU A 274 7.14 10.66 -2.12
CA LEU A 274 7.38 11.80 -1.23
C LEU A 274 6.63 13.06 -1.72
N VAL A 275 6.76 13.41 -2.99
CA VAL A 275 6.09 14.58 -3.58
C VAL A 275 4.57 14.43 -3.51
N ASN A 276 4.04 13.25 -3.85
CA ASN A 276 2.61 12.96 -3.70
C ASN A 276 2.13 13.14 -2.26
N GLY A 277 2.90 12.66 -1.29
CA GLY A 277 2.59 12.85 0.13
C GLY A 277 2.61 14.32 0.55
N ARG A 278 3.55 15.11 0.01
CA ARG A 278 3.68 16.56 0.26
C ARG A 278 2.50 17.33 -0.32
N TYR A 279 2.10 17.03 -1.56
CA TYR A 279 0.99 17.71 -2.23
C TYR A 279 -0.35 17.35 -1.61
N ALA A 280 -0.60 16.06 -1.34
CA ALA A 280 -1.81 15.64 -0.63
C ALA A 280 -1.92 16.31 0.75
N LYS A 281 -0.81 16.39 1.51
CA LYS A 281 -0.78 17.12 2.78
C LYS A 281 -1.11 18.61 2.60
N ARG A 282 -0.51 19.27 1.61
CA ARG A 282 -0.73 20.69 1.35
C ARG A 282 -2.18 21.01 0.99
N ILE A 283 -2.81 20.19 0.15
CA ILE A 283 -4.21 20.34 -0.25
C ILE A 283 -5.14 20.17 0.96
N VAL A 284 -4.94 19.12 1.77
CA VAL A 284 -5.75 18.91 2.98
C VAL A 284 -5.57 20.05 3.98
N GLU A 285 -4.34 20.52 4.20
CA GLU A 285 -4.09 21.70 5.06
C GLU A 285 -4.79 22.96 4.56
N LEU A 286 -4.88 23.16 3.24
CA LEU A 286 -5.61 24.27 2.64
C LEU A 286 -7.13 24.13 2.85
N ALA A 287 -7.67 22.90 2.75
CA ALA A 287 -9.08 22.65 3.00
C ALA A 287 -9.43 22.90 4.49
N VAL A 288 -8.63 22.38 5.41
CA VAL A 288 -8.79 22.59 6.85
C VAL A 288 -8.67 24.08 7.22
N LYS A 289 -7.66 24.78 6.68
CA LYS A 289 -7.46 26.22 6.93
C LYS A 289 -8.66 27.06 6.49
N ASN A 290 -9.34 26.66 5.43
CA ASN A 290 -10.51 27.35 4.91
C ASN A 290 -11.84 26.74 5.40
N ARG A 291 -11.82 25.79 6.35
CA ARG A 291 -13.01 25.15 6.94
C ARG A 291 -13.92 24.46 5.90
N CYS A 292 -13.30 23.81 4.92
CA CYS A 292 -14.00 23.09 3.86
C CYS A 292 -14.30 21.64 4.27
N GLY A 293 -15.56 21.21 4.12
CA GLY A 293 -16.02 19.87 4.50
C GLY A 293 -15.96 18.82 3.39
N GLU A 294 -15.84 19.24 2.13
CA GLU A 294 -15.84 18.35 0.96
C GLU A 294 -14.79 18.75 -0.09
N ILE A 295 -14.03 17.76 -0.56
CA ILE A 295 -13.09 17.91 -1.69
C ILE A 295 -13.64 17.12 -2.87
N ARG A 296 -13.85 17.80 -3.99
CA ARG A 296 -14.15 17.18 -5.28
C ARG A 296 -12.88 17.05 -6.08
N LEU A 297 -12.53 15.83 -6.41
CA LEU A 297 -11.31 15.48 -7.11
C LEU A 297 -11.66 15.03 -8.52
N GLU A 298 -10.92 15.54 -9.50
CA GLU A 298 -11.03 15.09 -10.87
C GLU A 298 -10.69 13.59 -10.97
N GLU A 299 -11.55 12.82 -11.64
CA GLU A 299 -11.22 11.44 -11.98
C GLU A 299 -9.98 11.44 -12.90
N SER A 300 -9.00 10.60 -12.57
CA SER A 300 -7.79 10.54 -13.40
C SER A 300 -8.20 9.95 -14.74
N PRO A 301 -7.80 10.55 -15.88
CA PRO A 301 -8.02 9.96 -17.18
C PRO A 301 -7.36 8.57 -17.16
N GLY A 302 -8.08 7.56 -17.65
CA GLY A 302 -7.47 6.28 -18.00
C GLY A 302 -6.28 6.50 -18.94
N ALA A 303 -5.38 5.52 -19.04
CA ALA A 303 -4.20 5.63 -19.90
C ALA A 303 -4.52 6.03 -21.36
N GLU A 304 -5.76 5.76 -21.79
CA GLU A 304 -6.29 5.99 -23.13
C GLU A 304 -6.81 7.43 -23.36
N ALA A 305 -7.17 8.17 -22.29
CA ALA A 305 -7.65 9.56 -22.36
C ALA A 305 -6.52 10.61 -22.23
N ARG A 306 -5.26 10.19 -22.38
CA ARG A 306 -4.04 11.03 -22.25
C ARG A 306 -3.64 11.73 -23.55
N GLN A 307 -4.59 12.03 -24.43
CA GLN A 307 -4.31 12.66 -25.72
C GLN A 307 -3.84 14.13 -25.59
N GLU A 308 -4.06 14.76 -24.43
CA GLU A 308 -3.65 16.14 -24.17
C GLU A 308 -2.37 16.24 -23.31
N PRO A 309 -1.58 17.33 -23.48
CA PRO A 309 -0.32 17.54 -22.77
C PRO A 309 -0.58 17.93 -21.30
N ILE A 310 -0.81 16.93 -20.46
CA ILE A 310 -0.82 17.11 -19.01
C ILE A 310 0.64 17.14 -18.53
N ALA A 311 1.06 18.15 -17.76
CA ALA A 311 2.41 18.24 -17.18
C ALA A 311 2.84 16.95 -16.44
N LEU A 312 1.85 16.24 -15.90
CA LEU A 312 2.00 14.99 -15.15
C LEU A 312 1.50 13.75 -15.92
N ALA A 313 1.48 13.75 -17.26
CA ALA A 313 0.96 12.62 -18.06
C ALA A 313 1.62 11.26 -17.74
N HIS A 314 2.90 11.25 -17.35
CA HIS A 314 3.65 10.05 -16.96
C HIS A 314 3.75 9.85 -15.44
N TRP A 315 3.07 10.69 -14.66
CA TRP A 315 3.08 10.67 -13.21
C TRP A 315 2.05 9.67 -12.64
N PRO A 316 2.33 9.01 -11.50
CA PRO A 316 1.38 8.11 -10.86
C PRO A 316 0.25 8.90 -10.15
N ALA A 317 -0.73 9.38 -10.92
CA ALA A 317 -1.90 10.10 -10.42
C ALA A 317 -2.68 9.29 -9.35
N GLY A 318 -2.85 7.99 -9.55
CA GLY A 318 -3.54 7.12 -8.59
C GLY A 318 -2.89 7.08 -7.19
N ASP A 319 -1.56 7.18 -7.08
CA ASP A 319 -0.88 7.23 -5.77
C ASP A 319 -1.15 8.56 -5.05
N LEU A 320 -1.25 9.67 -5.81
CA LEU A 320 -1.63 10.97 -5.26
C LEU A 320 -3.08 10.97 -4.78
N GLN A 321 -4.02 10.47 -5.58
CA GLN A 321 -5.44 10.38 -5.22
C GLN A 321 -5.63 9.56 -3.94
N ASN A 322 -5.02 8.37 -3.85
CA ASN A 322 -5.11 7.52 -2.67
C ASN A 322 -4.58 8.21 -1.41
N LYS A 323 -3.45 8.93 -1.50
CA LYS A 323 -2.89 9.68 -0.38
C LYS A 323 -3.73 10.88 0.01
N LEU A 324 -4.40 11.51 -0.95
CA LEU A 324 -5.33 12.60 -0.70
C LEU A 324 -6.56 12.09 0.05
N CYS A 325 -7.22 11.03 -0.45
CA CYS A 325 -8.36 10.40 0.22
C CYS A 325 -8.01 10.01 1.66
N GLN A 326 -6.90 9.28 1.84
CA GLN A 326 -6.46 8.87 3.16
C GLN A 326 -6.27 10.08 4.10
N LYS A 327 -5.54 11.12 3.67
CA LYS A 327 -5.29 12.31 4.51
C LYS A 327 -6.53 13.15 4.78
N ALA A 328 -7.46 13.19 3.84
CA ALA A 328 -8.73 13.89 4.00
C ALA A 328 -9.62 13.15 5.01
N GLU A 329 -9.69 11.81 4.93
CA GLU A 329 -10.36 10.95 5.91
C GLU A 329 -9.76 11.13 7.31
N GLU A 330 -8.42 11.20 7.42
CA GLU A 330 -7.72 11.52 8.68
C GLU A 330 -8.15 12.86 9.29
N ALA A 331 -8.58 13.81 8.45
CA ALA A 331 -9.01 15.16 8.85
C ALA A 331 -10.54 15.33 8.92
N GLY A 332 -11.31 14.26 8.71
CA GLY A 332 -12.79 14.31 8.71
C GLY A 332 -13.41 14.97 7.47
N ILE A 333 -12.67 15.09 6.37
CA ILE A 333 -13.11 15.71 5.11
C ILE A 333 -13.57 14.63 4.13
N THR A 334 -14.74 14.80 3.53
CA THR A 334 -15.27 13.87 2.52
C THR A 334 -14.62 14.14 1.16
N VAL A 335 -14.10 13.10 0.51
CA VAL A 335 -13.56 13.22 -0.87
C VAL A 335 -14.48 12.51 -1.84
N ARG A 336 -14.96 13.24 -2.86
CA ARG A 336 -15.74 12.68 -3.97
C ARG A 336 -14.94 12.79 -5.26
N LYS A 337 -15.00 11.75 -6.10
CA LYS A 337 -14.49 11.81 -7.47
C LYS A 337 -15.61 12.25 -8.38
N CYS A 338 -15.36 13.24 -9.21
CA CYS A 338 -16.36 13.78 -10.13
C CYS A 338 -15.77 13.87 -11.54
N GLU A 339 -16.59 13.53 -12.53
CA GLU A 339 -16.33 13.78 -13.95
C GLU A 339 -17.14 15.00 -14.37
N VAL A 340 -16.48 15.98 -14.99
CA VAL A 340 -17.15 17.17 -15.54
C VAL A 340 -16.87 17.21 -17.04
N PRO A 341 -17.90 17.27 -17.90
CA PRO A 341 -17.72 17.39 -19.34
C PRO A 341 -16.91 18.65 -19.69
N ASN A 342 -16.00 18.53 -20.65
CA ASN A 342 -15.18 19.64 -21.17
C ASN A 342 -14.35 20.38 -20.10
N LEU A 343 -14.07 19.77 -18.94
CA LEU A 343 -13.23 20.35 -17.89
C LEU A 343 -11.83 20.70 -18.37
N ARG A 344 -11.38 20.02 -19.43
CA ARG A 344 -10.09 20.17 -20.09
C ARG A 344 -10.20 20.78 -21.48
N SER A 345 -11.08 21.75 -21.74
CA SER A 345 -10.94 22.54 -22.98
C SER A 345 -9.63 23.35 -22.94
N PRO A 346 -8.86 23.47 -24.06
CA PRO A 346 -7.66 24.32 -24.13
C PRO A 346 -7.91 25.77 -23.68
N ASP A 347 -9.14 26.24 -23.82
CA ASP A 347 -9.54 27.61 -23.51
C ASP A 347 -9.80 27.87 -22.02
N ILE A 348 -9.86 26.81 -21.19
CA ILE A 348 -10.16 26.91 -19.76
C ILE A 348 -8.85 26.86 -18.97
N ALA A 349 -8.62 27.87 -18.13
CA ALA A 349 -7.49 27.88 -17.21
C ALA A 349 -7.65 26.81 -16.11
N ASP A 350 -6.55 26.23 -15.63
CA ASP A 350 -6.55 25.15 -14.63
C ASP A 350 -7.33 25.55 -13.34
N CYS A 351 -7.21 26.81 -12.89
CA CYS A 351 -7.97 27.34 -11.76
C CYS A 351 -9.48 27.48 -12.04
N GLU A 352 -9.86 27.80 -13.27
CA GLU A 352 -11.27 27.90 -13.66
C GLU A 352 -11.90 26.51 -13.76
N ALA A 353 -11.17 25.53 -14.29
CA ALA A 353 -11.56 24.12 -14.26
C ALA A 353 -11.80 23.66 -12.82
N ALA A 354 -10.88 23.96 -11.89
CA ALA A 354 -11.06 23.63 -10.48
C ALA A 354 -12.32 24.29 -9.88
N ARG A 355 -12.66 25.52 -10.28
CA ARG A 355 -13.88 26.20 -9.82
C ARG A 355 -15.14 25.55 -10.37
N ARG A 356 -15.15 25.15 -11.65
CA ARG A 356 -16.27 24.39 -12.26
C ARG A 356 -16.47 23.05 -11.57
N LEU A 357 -15.39 22.36 -11.20
CA LEU A 357 -15.46 21.11 -10.42
C LEU A 357 -16.04 21.35 -9.02
N ALA A 358 -15.66 22.44 -8.36
CA ALA A 358 -16.21 22.82 -7.06
C ALA A 358 -17.70 23.19 -7.13
N ALA A 359 -18.15 23.79 -8.24
CA ALA A 359 -19.51 24.28 -8.46
C ALA A 359 -20.45 23.26 -9.14
N CYS A 360 -19.94 22.10 -9.57
CA CYS A 360 -20.75 21.08 -10.22
C CYS A 360 -21.88 20.62 -9.28
N GLU A 361 -23.13 20.95 -9.59
CA GLU A 361 -24.27 20.31 -8.91
C GLU A 361 -24.36 18.86 -9.39
N GLU A 362 -24.93 17.98 -8.55
CA GLU A 362 -25.04 16.55 -8.85
C GLU A 362 -25.67 16.37 -10.24
N ASN A 363 -24.88 15.88 -11.21
CA ASN A 363 -25.47 15.03 -12.21
C ASN A 363 -25.75 13.72 -11.48
N ASP A 364 -27.01 13.56 -11.05
CA ASP A 364 -27.57 12.24 -10.78
C ASP A 364 -27.23 11.32 -11.98
N PRO A 365 -26.89 10.05 -11.72
CA PRO A 365 -26.30 9.13 -12.70
C PRO A 365 -27.12 8.93 -13.99
#